data_AF-A0A524QRW2-F1
#
_entry.id   AF-A0A524QRW2-F1
#
_cell.length_a   1.000
_cell.length_b   1.000
_cell.length_c   1.000
_cell.angle_alpha   90.00
_cell.angle_beta   90.00
_cell.angle_gamma   90.00
#
_symmetry.space_group_name_H-M   'P 1'
#
loop_
_entity.id
_entity.type
_entity.pdbx_description
1 polymer ?
#
loop_
_entity_poly.entity_id
_entity_poly.type
_entity_poly.pdbx_seq_one_letter_code
_entity_poly.pdbx_strand_id
1 'polypeptide(L)'
;ESNLRTLRQDYPEMWQRLEQQARGFLQHQFDLLGSGVLNLGENIDWSLDFKSGKRWDLRDYRLQKLVDLRDDSDVKVPWELSRCNHLPQLALSFLLTDDHSFAIEFENQIISWRDGNPFERSINWTCAMETAFRCINWLLAYRMFGEQRRFGEEFKRTLAIELYKGGRFIRSNLEQSGLGFNGNHYLADLVGLLYLGELFKTTAYGQEWRVFALAELEKEIPHQINADGLDYESSLPYHGLVTEMLLYAYLLSRHSDFCFTETFETSLQRMLANLTRFTQTDGAIIPFGDGDDGRLVKIYGREPRDFRDLIAIGGVLFGTPRPSTMGSVPEQLLVFEAQHAEYKESKAVEPQPKSFYYPDSGICRLCSHDLKIDFFANSVGTAGLGNHKHNDILSFTLECRGKPILIDPGTYVYSADEQGRNRFRSTLSHNTVTVDSYEQNRMVGGLLFMLRRDSRPEVVQWESNELHDLVVAENDGYCRFDDPVIHRRSLFLHKATQVLLVRDELIAQGSHRLDFNFHCDRARITLLHHDLIRLQPDDGEASVLMSCCESRLELGISTNLVSPSYGVTHAGIVITGCAKTMLPFTALFAFMPMMHSDAADVGEQIAAARRAAQW
;
A
#
# COMPACT_ATOMS: atom_id res chain seq x y z
N GLU A 1 29.99 11.28 9.77
CA GLU A 1 29.85 12.10 11.00
C GLU A 1 29.04 13.38 10.80
N SER A 2 29.28 14.17 9.73
CA SER A 2 28.54 15.42 9.48
C SER A 2 27.02 15.21 9.44
N ASN A 3 26.53 14.26 8.65
CA ASN A 3 25.09 13.98 8.54
C ASN A 3 24.45 13.52 9.86
N LEU A 4 25.16 12.73 10.65
CA LEU A 4 24.67 12.28 11.96
C LEU A 4 24.52 13.46 12.94
N ARG A 5 25.42 14.44 12.89
CA ARG A 5 25.26 15.68 13.67
C ARG A 5 24.06 16.49 13.19
N THR A 6 23.90 16.66 11.88
CA THR A 6 22.74 17.33 11.29
C THR A 6 21.44 16.63 11.68
N LEU A 7 21.39 15.30 11.65
CA LEU A 7 20.23 14.53 12.07
C LEU A 7 19.84 14.80 13.53
N ARG A 8 20.81 14.84 14.45
CA ARG A 8 20.55 15.15 15.87
C ARG A 8 20.09 16.60 16.08
N GLN A 9 20.58 17.53 15.29
CA GLN A 9 20.29 18.96 15.43
C GLN A 9 18.96 19.34 14.78
N ASP A 10 18.72 18.88 13.56
CA ASP A 10 17.57 19.28 12.75
C ASP A 10 16.32 18.44 13.06
N TYR A 11 16.47 17.22 13.60
CA TYR A 11 15.36 16.29 13.84
C TYR A 11 15.39 15.62 15.24
N PRO A 12 15.43 16.41 16.34
CA PRO A 12 15.64 15.88 17.69
C PRO A 12 14.50 14.97 18.19
N GLU A 13 13.23 15.27 17.87
CA GLU A 13 12.07 14.46 18.31
C GLU A 13 12.04 13.08 17.65
N MET A 14 12.39 13.03 16.36
CA MET A 14 12.45 11.78 15.62
C MET A 14 13.64 10.94 16.07
N TRP A 15 14.76 11.57 16.40
CA TRP A 15 15.88 10.89 17.05
C TRP A 15 15.45 10.25 18.38
N GLN A 16 14.76 10.99 19.25
CA GLN A 16 14.28 10.45 20.53
C GLN A 16 13.35 9.25 20.35
N ARG A 17 12.45 9.30 19.36
CA ARG A 17 11.57 8.16 19.03
C ARG A 17 12.34 6.95 18.53
N LEU A 18 13.30 7.15 17.63
CA LEU A 18 14.17 6.08 17.12
C LEU A 18 14.98 5.43 18.26
N GLU A 19 15.60 6.25 19.13
CA GLU A 19 16.35 5.74 20.27
C GLU A 19 15.46 4.95 21.22
N GLN A 20 14.25 5.45 21.51
CA GLN A 20 13.27 4.76 22.34
C GLN A 20 12.88 3.40 21.75
N GLN A 21 12.55 3.34 20.46
CA GLN A 21 12.23 2.09 19.76
C GLN A 21 13.41 1.12 19.80
N ALA A 22 14.62 1.60 19.47
CA ALA A 22 15.83 0.78 19.50
C ALA A 22 16.14 0.20 20.89
N ARG A 23 15.90 0.98 21.96
CA ARG A 23 16.02 0.50 23.35
C ARG A 23 14.97 -0.55 23.69
N GLY A 24 13.78 -0.49 23.10
CA GLY A 24 12.78 -1.56 23.16
C GLY A 24 13.30 -2.86 22.56
N PHE A 25 13.99 -2.81 21.42
CA PHE A 25 14.58 -4.00 20.79
C PHE A 25 15.67 -4.66 21.64
N LEU A 26 16.44 -3.91 22.44
CA LEU A 26 17.37 -4.46 23.43
C LEU A 26 16.67 -5.32 24.51
N GLN A 27 15.36 -5.13 24.68
CA GLN A 27 14.51 -5.87 25.61
C GLN A 27 13.54 -6.82 24.88
N HIS A 28 13.78 -7.07 23.59
CA HIS A 28 12.92 -7.84 22.69
C HIS A 28 11.45 -7.38 22.68
N GLN A 29 11.25 -6.05 22.72
CA GLN A 29 9.93 -5.44 22.59
C GLN A 29 9.65 -5.11 21.13
N PHE A 30 8.56 -5.64 20.59
CA PHE A 30 8.16 -5.49 19.18
C PHE A 30 6.69 -5.09 19.07
N ASP A 31 6.40 -4.17 18.16
CA ASP A 31 5.05 -3.90 17.67
C ASP A 31 5.01 -4.23 16.19
N LEU A 32 4.40 -5.37 15.85
CA LEU A 32 4.33 -5.87 14.49
C LEU A 32 2.89 -6.20 14.14
N LEU A 33 2.47 -5.79 12.95
CA LEU A 33 1.18 -6.15 12.36
C LEU A 33 0.00 -5.79 13.27
N GLY A 34 0.08 -4.71 14.04
CA GLY A 34 -1.01 -4.30 14.94
C GLY A 34 -1.15 -5.11 16.23
N SER A 35 -0.09 -5.80 16.66
CA SER A 35 -0.07 -6.48 17.96
C SER A 35 -0.01 -5.52 19.15
N GLY A 36 0.42 -4.27 18.93
CA GLY A 36 0.90 -3.41 20.00
C GLY A 36 2.27 -3.89 20.51
N VAL A 37 2.87 -3.12 21.41
CA VAL A 37 4.19 -3.46 21.95
C VAL A 37 4.11 -4.72 22.82
N LEU A 38 4.74 -5.81 22.37
CA LEU A 38 4.86 -7.08 23.07
C LEU A 38 6.32 -7.40 23.42
N ASN A 39 6.57 -7.93 24.61
CA ASN A 39 7.86 -8.49 24.99
C ASN A 39 7.90 -9.97 24.61
N LEU A 40 8.84 -10.35 23.73
CA LEU A 40 8.97 -11.72 23.21
C LEU A 40 9.83 -12.64 24.10
N GLY A 41 10.19 -12.19 25.30
CA GLY A 41 10.99 -12.91 26.28
C GLY A 41 12.49 -12.83 26.03
N GLU A 42 13.30 -13.43 26.91
CA GLU A 42 14.77 -13.41 26.79
C GLU A 42 15.29 -14.13 25.54
N ASN A 43 14.53 -15.10 25.01
CA ASN A 43 14.86 -15.82 23.78
C ASN A 43 13.71 -15.68 22.80
N ILE A 44 13.95 -14.98 21.69
CA ILE A 44 12.96 -14.80 20.63
C ILE A 44 12.67 -16.17 19.98
N ASP A 45 11.41 -16.61 20.01
CA ASP A 45 10.96 -17.77 19.25
C ASP A 45 10.56 -17.34 17.83
N TRP A 46 11.51 -17.46 16.90
CA TRP A 46 11.35 -17.07 15.50
C TRP A 46 10.31 -17.88 14.72
N SER A 47 9.81 -18.99 15.27
CA SER A 47 8.78 -19.84 14.64
C SER A 47 7.43 -19.74 15.36
N LEU A 48 7.25 -18.76 16.24
CA LEU A 48 5.99 -18.50 16.95
C LEU A 48 5.24 -17.36 16.27
N ASP A 49 3.99 -17.62 15.90
CA ASP A 49 2.99 -16.55 15.78
C ASP A 49 2.54 -16.19 17.21
N PHE A 50 3.10 -15.10 17.73
CA PHE A 50 2.83 -14.63 19.08
C PHE A 50 1.41 -14.06 19.27
N LYS A 51 0.62 -13.90 18.20
CA LYS A 51 -0.78 -13.46 18.30
C LYS A 51 -1.73 -14.62 18.55
N SER A 52 -1.58 -15.72 17.80
CA SER A 52 -2.39 -16.94 17.98
C SER A 52 -1.80 -17.92 18.98
N GLY A 53 -0.50 -17.81 19.27
CA GLY A 53 0.26 -18.81 20.02
C GLY A 53 0.66 -20.04 19.18
N LYS A 54 0.40 -20.05 17.88
CA LYS A 54 0.79 -21.13 16.97
C LYS A 54 2.30 -21.16 16.79
N ARG A 55 2.90 -22.33 17.00
CA ARG A 55 4.32 -22.57 16.76
C ARG A 55 4.52 -23.56 15.62
N TRP A 56 5.35 -23.20 14.63
CA TRP A 56 5.83 -24.12 13.59
C TRP A 56 7.06 -24.88 14.09
N ASP A 57 7.17 -26.15 13.72
CA ASP A 57 8.28 -27.04 14.10
C ASP A 57 9.46 -26.96 13.12
N LEU A 58 10.64 -27.35 13.61
CA LEU A 58 11.89 -27.32 12.84
C LEU A 58 12.02 -28.54 11.91
N ARG A 59 11.28 -28.50 10.80
CA ARG A 59 11.31 -29.48 9.72
C ARG A 59 11.60 -28.81 8.38
N ASP A 60 11.90 -29.63 7.37
CA ASP A 60 12.10 -29.19 5.99
C ASP A 60 11.01 -28.19 5.58
N TYR A 61 11.42 -27.05 5.06
CA TYR A 61 10.51 -25.95 4.71
C TYR A 61 9.42 -26.38 3.73
N ARG A 62 9.70 -27.35 2.85
CA ARG A 62 8.73 -27.89 1.87
C ARG A 62 7.58 -28.64 2.51
N LEU A 63 7.75 -29.06 3.77
CA LEU A 63 6.75 -29.79 4.56
C LEU A 63 5.98 -28.87 5.51
N GLN A 64 6.28 -27.58 5.53
CA GLN A 64 5.58 -26.61 6.36
C GLN A 64 4.18 -26.36 5.82
N LYS A 65 3.20 -26.31 6.72
CA LYS A 65 1.85 -25.85 6.38
C LYS A 65 1.77 -24.36 6.71
N LEU A 66 1.73 -23.52 5.68
CA LEU A 66 1.74 -22.07 5.83
C LEU A 66 0.40 -21.54 6.34
N VAL A 67 -0.70 -22.01 5.75
CA VAL A 67 -2.05 -21.54 6.05
C VAL A 67 -2.91 -22.71 6.50
N ASP A 68 -3.58 -22.56 7.64
CA ASP A 68 -4.61 -23.46 8.13
C ASP A 68 -5.88 -22.68 8.48
N LEU A 69 -6.81 -22.56 7.54
CA LEU A 69 -8.07 -21.79 7.70
C LEU A 69 -9.02 -22.30 8.81
N ARG A 70 -8.57 -23.26 9.62
CA ARG A 70 -9.27 -23.82 10.79
C ARG A 70 -8.74 -23.26 12.10
N ASP A 71 -7.60 -22.56 12.08
CA ASP A 71 -7.08 -21.80 13.22
C ASP A 71 -6.88 -20.33 12.82
N ASP A 72 -6.51 -19.51 13.79
CA ASP A 72 -6.31 -18.07 13.68
C ASP A 72 -4.83 -17.70 13.44
N SER A 73 -4.02 -18.66 13.01
CA SER A 73 -2.59 -18.43 12.83
C SER A 73 -2.29 -17.63 11.56
N ASP A 74 -1.31 -16.74 11.65
CA ASP A 74 -0.79 -16.00 10.50
C ASP A 74 0.70 -16.21 10.33
N VAL A 75 1.09 -16.87 9.24
CA VAL A 75 2.50 -17.09 8.89
C VAL A 75 3.27 -15.77 8.70
N LYS A 76 2.57 -14.66 8.41
CA LYS A 76 3.22 -13.35 8.33
C LYS A 76 3.86 -12.92 9.64
N VAL A 77 3.39 -13.40 10.80
CA VAL A 77 3.94 -12.99 12.10
C VAL A 77 5.40 -13.42 12.25
N PRO A 78 5.76 -14.73 12.12
CA PRO A 78 7.16 -15.14 12.14
C PRO A 78 7.96 -14.62 10.93
N TRP A 79 7.35 -14.49 9.76
CA TRP A 79 8.02 -13.93 8.58
C TRP A 79 8.40 -12.46 8.75
N GLU A 80 7.48 -11.58 9.16
CA GLU A 80 7.72 -10.14 9.33
C GLU A 80 8.79 -9.90 10.41
N LEU A 81 8.75 -10.65 11.52
CA LEU A 81 9.79 -10.61 12.54
C LEU A 81 11.15 -11.03 11.95
N SER A 82 11.15 -12.08 11.12
CA SER A 82 12.36 -12.60 10.46
C SER A 82 12.87 -11.76 9.29
N ARG A 83 12.12 -10.75 8.80
CA ARG A 83 12.67 -9.72 7.89
C ARG A 83 13.73 -8.88 8.60
N CYS A 84 13.71 -8.84 9.93
CA CYS A 84 14.68 -8.13 10.75
C CYS A 84 14.80 -6.64 10.41
N ASN A 85 13.67 -6.03 10.05
CA ASN A 85 13.55 -4.61 9.68
C ASN A 85 14.03 -3.63 10.78
N HIS A 86 14.14 -4.09 12.01
CA HIS A 86 14.64 -3.33 13.16
C HIS A 86 16.17 -3.29 13.28
N LEU A 87 16.91 -4.18 12.62
CA LEU A 87 18.38 -4.20 12.75
C LEU A 87 19.07 -2.93 12.20
N PRO A 88 18.63 -2.33 11.07
CA PRO A 88 19.13 -1.02 10.65
C PRO A 88 18.91 0.09 11.70
N GLN A 89 17.83 0.00 12.49
CA GLN A 89 17.54 0.96 13.57
C GLN A 89 18.52 0.81 14.73
N LEU A 90 18.90 -0.43 15.11
CA LEU A 90 19.97 -0.66 16.08
C LEU A 90 21.29 -0.04 15.62
N ALA A 91 21.65 -0.26 14.34
CA ALA A 91 22.86 0.31 13.77
C ALA A 91 22.85 1.85 13.77
N LEU A 92 21.72 2.46 13.39
CA LEU A 92 21.56 3.90 13.40
C LEU A 92 21.62 4.46 14.83
N SER A 93 20.99 3.81 15.80
CA SER A 93 21.05 4.23 17.21
C SER A 93 22.44 4.08 17.80
N PHE A 94 23.23 3.06 17.41
CA PHE A 94 24.66 2.99 17.74
C PHE A 94 25.43 4.20 17.20
N LEU A 95 25.30 4.52 15.91
CA LEU A 95 25.96 5.69 15.31
C LEU A 95 25.57 7.02 16.00
N LEU A 96 24.38 7.06 16.57
CA LEU A 96 23.80 8.25 17.21
C LEU A 96 24.03 8.31 18.73
N THR A 97 24.48 7.25 19.39
CA THR A 97 24.73 7.24 20.85
C THR A 97 26.14 6.82 21.23
N ASP A 98 26.83 6.08 20.37
CA ASP A 98 28.02 5.29 20.68
C ASP A 98 27.76 4.19 21.76
N ASP A 99 26.49 3.83 21.98
CA ASP A 99 26.10 2.78 22.93
C ASP A 99 26.30 1.39 22.28
N HIS A 100 27.36 0.71 22.69
CA HIS A 100 27.73 -0.61 22.16
C HIS A 100 26.70 -1.72 22.43
N SER A 101 25.73 -1.51 23.32
CA SER A 101 24.65 -2.49 23.54
C SER A 101 23.87 -2.78 22.26
N PHE A 102 23.65 -1.79 21.40
CA PHE A 102 22.98 -1.98 20.12
C PHE A 102 23.76 -2.89 19.16
N ALA A 103 25.09 -2.79 19.14
CA ALA A 103 25.95 -3.63 18.32
C ALA A 103 26.04 -5.06 18.84
N ILE A 104 26.06 -5.24 20.16
CA ILE A 104 26.02 -6.55 20.81
C ILE A 104 24.68 -7.22 20.51
N GLU A 105 23.58 -6.48 20.61
CA GLU A 105 22.25 -7.01 20.35
C GLU A 105 22.05 -7.42 18.89
N PHE A 106 22.55 -6.63 17.94
CA PHE A 106 22.59 -7.01 16.53
C PHE A 106 23.28 -8.38 16.31
N GLU A 107 24.43 -8.60 16.95
CA GLU A 107 25.16 -9.87 16.88
C GLU A 107 24.37 -11.02 17.52
N ASN A 108 23.81 -10.78 18.71
CA ASN A 108 22.99 -11.76 19.44
C ASN A 108 21.78 -12.22 18.64
N GLN A 109 21.03 -11.29 18.03
CA GLN A 109 19.81 -11.65 17.30
C GLN A 109 20.11 -12.40 16.00
N ILE A 110 21.20 -12.10 15.30
CA ILE A 110 21.62 -12.88 14.12
C ILE A 110 22.00 -14.31 14.52
N ILE A 111 22.73 -14.48 15.63
CA ILE A 111 23.10 -15.79 16.18
C ILE A 111 21.84 -16.56 16.63
N SER A 112 20.95 -15.90 17.36
CA SER A 112 19.66 -16.46 17.80
C SER A 112 18.81 -16.89 16.60
N TRP A 113 18.69 -16.06 15.57
CA TRP A 113 17.94 -16.37 14.36
C TRP A 113 18.51 -17.59 13.66
N ARG A 114 19.84 -17.67 13.48
CA ARG A 114 20.53 -18.82 12.87
C ARG A 114 20.21 -20.11 13.61
N ASP A 115 20.30 -20.09 14.94
CA ASP A 115 20.12 -21.27 15.78
C ASP A 115 18.64 -21.71 15.83
N GLY A 116 17.72 -20.76 15.81
CA GLY A 116 16.28 -20.99 15.71
C GLY A 116 15.79 -21.36 14.31
N ASN A 117 16.58 -21.12 13.25
CA ASN A 117 16.20 -21.36 11.86
C ASN A 117 17.29 -22.11 11.08
N PRO A 118 17.56 -23.39 11.40
CA PRO A 118 18.54 -24.17 10.65
C PRO A 118 18.20 -24.15 9.15
N PHE A 119 19.23 -24.11 8.31
CA PHE A 119 19.08 -23.92 6.87
C PHE A 119 18.06 -24.88 6.26
N GLU A 120 17.09 -24.35 5.51
CA GLU A 120 15.97 -25.10 4.90
C GLU A 120 15.06 -25.84 5.91
N ARG A 121 15.13 -25.53 7.21
CA ARG A 121 14.44 -26.28 8.28
C ARG A 121 13.64 -25.42 9.26
N SER A 122 12.92 -24.42 8.78
CA SER A 122 11.93 -23.68 9.57
C SER A 122 10.90 -23.01 8.67
N ILE A 123 9.88 -22.41 9.29
CA ILE A 123 8.88 -21.58 8.60
C ILE A 123 9.51 -20.36 7.91
N ASN A 124 10.66 -19.88 8.37
CA ASN A 124 11.31 -18.69 7.79
C ASN A 124 12.14 -18.99 6.54
N TRP A 125 12.15 -20.26 6.09
CA TRP A 125 12.72 -20.72 4.84
C TRP A 125 11.65 -21.16 3.84
N THR A 126 10.40 -20.69 3.95
CA THR A 126 9.31 -21.12 3.04
C THR A 126 8.98 -20.13 1.93
N CYS A 127 9.49 -18.90 2.04
CA CYS A 127 9.25 -17.80 1.10
C CYS A 127 10.58 -17.13 0.78
N ALA A 128 10.90 -16.95 -0.50
CA ALA A 128 12.20 -16.46 -0.95
C ALA A 128 12.30 -14.94 -0.79
N MET A 129 11.21 -14.20 -1.02
CA MET A 129 11.03 -12.78 -0.71
C MET A 129 11.39 -12.48 0.75
N GLU A 130 10.90 -13.28 1.69
CA GLU A 130 11.20 -13.10 3.12
C GLU A 130 12.69 -13.29 3.42
N THR A 131 13.33 -14.22 2.70
CA THR A 131 14.78 -14.43 2.79
C THR A 131 15.56 -13.28 2.16
N ALA A 132 15.10 -12.75 1.02
CA ALA A 132 15.69 -11.59 0.36
C ALA A 132 15.67 -10.36 1.28
N PHE A 133 14.51 -10.06 1.86
CA PHE A 133 14.33 -8.90 2.75
C PHE A 133 15.21 -9.02 4.00
N ARG A 134 15.25 -10.21 4.63
CA ARG A 134 16.15 -10.48 5.76
C ARG A 134 17.61 -10.23 5.42
N CYS A 135 18.08 -10.81 4.31
CA CYS A 135 19.47 -10.66 3.87
C CYS A 135 19.83 -9.19 3.59
N ILE A 136 18.93 -8.42 2.96
CA ILE A 136 19.14 -7.00 2.69
C ILE A 136 19.22 -6.21 4.00
N ASN A 137 18.31 -6.43 4.96
CA ASN A 137 18.32 -5.73 6.25
C ASN A 137 19.57 -6.06 7.08
N TRP A 138 20.01 -7.32 7.10
CA TRP A 138 21.24 -7.74 7.78
C TRP A 138 22.47 -7.07 7.18
N LEU A 139 22.57 -7.05 5.85
CA LEU A 139 23.67 -6.43 5.13
C LEU A 139 23.69 -4.92 5.34
N LEU A 140 22.53 -4.27 5.24
CA LEU A 140 22.40 -2.83 5.46
C LEU A 140 22.82 -2.46 6.89
N ALA A 141 22.28 -3.14 7.90
CA ALA A 141 22.65 -2.90 9.30
C ALA A 141 24.15 -3.08 9.54
N TYR A 142 24.73 -4.18 9.05
CA TYR A 142 26.18 -4.44 9.15
C TYR A 142 27.01 -3.32 8.51
N ARG A 143 26.59 -2.82 7.33
CA ARG A 143 27.28 -1.72 6.65
C ARG A 143 27.13 -0.39 7.40
N MET A 144 25.98 -0.13 8.00
CA MET A 144 25.73 1.08 8.79
C MET A 144 26.60 1.17 10.04
N PHE A 145 26.83 0.05 10.74
CA PHE A 145 27.77 0.00 11.87
C PHE A 145 29.21 0.47 11.48
N GLY A 146 29.56 0.35 10.21
CA GLY A 146 30.76 0.96 9.62
C GLY A 146 32.07 0.50 10.26
N GLU A 147 33.12 1.30 10.10
CA GLU A 147 34.43 1.02 10.71
C GLU A 147 34.48 1.29 12.23
N GLN A 148 33.51 2.06 12.74
CA GLN A 148 33.40 2.42 14.16
C GLN A 148 33.15 1.20 15.03
N ARG A 149 32.41 0.21 14.52
CA ARG A 149 32.22 -1.09 15.18
C ARG A 149 33.03 -2.18 14.48
N ARG A 150 34.06 -2.67 15.16
CA ARG A 150 34.80 -3.87 14.74
C ARG A 150 34.15 -5.12 15.31
N PHE A 151 33.37 -5.81 14.49
CA PHE A 151 32.88 -7.16 14.81
C PHE A 151 34.02 -8.19 14.80
N GLY A 152 33.88 -9.24 15.62
CA GLY A 152 34.83 -10.35 15.64
C GLY A 152 34.82 -11.17 14.35
N GLU A 153 35.96 -11.81 14.03
CA GLU A 153 36.10 -12.61 12.80
C GLU A 153 35.15 -13.82 12.76
N GLU A 154 34.85 -14.42 13.91
CA GLU A 154 33.89 -15.52 14.02
C GLU A 154 32.47 -15.09 13.63
N PHE A 155 32.03 -13.93 14.13
CA PHE A 155 30.73 -13.38 13.76
C PHE A 155 30.68 -12.99 12.28
N LYS A 156 31.73 -12.31 11.76
CA LYS A 156 31.80 -11.98 10.33
C LYS A 156 31.70 -13.23 9.45
N ARG A 157 32.37 -14.31 9.84
CA ARG A 157 32.27 -15.60 9.15
C ARG A 157 30.86 -16.16 9.23
N THR A 158 30.23 -16.11 10.40
CA THR A 158 28.84 -16.57 10.59
C THR A 158 27.89 -15.78 9.68
N LEU A 159 27.94 -14.45 9.74
CA LEU A 159 27.12 -13.56 8.91
C LEU A 159 27.31 -13.85 7.42
N ALA A 160 28.54 -13.99 6.95
CA ALA A 160 28.83 -14.32 5.56
C ALA A 160 28.25 -15.69 5.14
N ILE A 161 28.34 -16.71 6.01
CA ILE A 161 27.76 -18.03 5.74
C ILE A 161 26.23 -17.96 5.64
N GLU A 162 25.56 -17.26 6.55
CA GLU A 162 24.10 -17.14 6.53
C GLU A 162 23.60 -16.31 5.34
N LEU A 163 24.28 -15.22 4.96
CA LEU A 163 23.97 -14.47 3.74
C LEU A 163 24.18 -15.33 2.47
N TYR A 164 25.24 -16.13 2.43
CA TYR A 164 25.50 -17.04 1.31
C TYR A 164 24.42 -18.13 1.20
N LYS A 165 24.00 -18.71 2.34
CA LYS A 165 22.84 -19.62 2.41
C LYS A 165 21.57 -18.95 1.90
N GLY A 166 21.32 -17.70 2.28
CA GLY A 166 20.21 -16.89 1.76
C GLY A 166 20.21 -16.83 0.23
N GLY A 167 21.35 -16.50 -0.38
CA GLY A 167 21.47 -16.43 -1.85
C GLY A 167 21.26 -17.78 -2.52
N ARG A 168 21.78 -18.87 -1.92
CA ARG A 168 21.54 -20.24 -2.38
C ARG A 168 20.07 -20.62 -2.31
N PHE A 169 19.39 -20.26 -1.22
CA PHE A 169 17.98 -20.54 -1.01
C PHE A 169 17.12 -19.81 -2.04
N ILE A 170 17.27 -18.48 -2.15
CA ILE A 170 16.49 -17.65 -3.09
C ILE A 170 16.66 -18.17 -4.51
N ARG A 171 17.92 -18.39 -4.95
CA ARG A 171 18.21 -18.86 -6.30
C ARG A 171 17.59 -20.22 -6.64
N SER A 172 17.39 -21.07 -5.62
CA SER A 172 16.81 -22.41 -5.76
C SER A 172 15.29 -22.44 -5.58
N ASN A 173 14.69 -21.32 -5.15
CA ASN A 173 13.28 -21.21 -4.78
C ASN A 173 12.64 -19.93 -5.33
N LEU A 174 13.06 -19.50 -6.52
CA LEU A 174 12.51 -18.31 -7.18
C LEU A 174 10.98 -18.42 -7.26
N GLU A 175 10.28 -17.37 -6.84
CA GLU A 175 8.83 -17.25 -6.80
C GLU A 175 8.27 -16.86 -8.17
N GLN A 176 8.80 -17.51 -9.20
CA GLN A 176 8.33 -17.41 -10.58
C GLN A 176 7.09 -18.29 -10.75
N SER A 177 6.01 -17.75 -11.33
CA SER A 177 4.75 -18.50 -11.39
C SER A 177 4.75 -19.67 -12.39
N GLY A 178 5.62 -19.61 -13.40
CA GLY A 178 5.60 -20.51 -14.56
C GLY A 178 4.41 -20.31 -15.51
N LEU A 179 3.53 -19.33 -15.24
CA LEU A 179 2.31 -19.04 -15.99
C LEU A 179 2.45 -17.84 -16.94
N GLY A 180 3.66 -17.30 -17.10
CA GLY A 180 3.95 -16.18 -17.98
C GLY A 180 3.71 -14.79 -17.36
N PHE A 181 3.47 -14.71 -16.06
CA PHE A 181 3.38 -13.46 -15.28
C PHE A 181 3.97 -13.66 -13.88
N ASN A 182 4.58 -12.65 -13.27
CA ASN A 182 5.16 -12.77 -11.92
C ASN A 182 4.78 -11.56 -11.06
N GLY A 183 4.64 -11.74 -9.75
CA GLY A 183 4.33 -10.63 -8.83
C GLY A 183 5.58 -10.05 -8.16
N ASN A 184 5.33 -9.17 -7.21
CA ASN A 184 6.31 -8.52 -6.34
C ASN A 184 7.24 -9.51 -5.64
N HIS A 185 6.79 -10.73 -5.32
CA HIS A 185 7.64 -11.76 -4.74
C HIS A 185 8.86 -12.09 -5.64
N TYR A 186 8.65 -12.26 -6.95
CA TYR A 186 9.76 -12.52 -7.87
C TYR A 186 10.70 -11.31 -7.97
N LEU A 187 10.17 -10.08 -7.97
CA LEU A 187 11.00 -8.88 -7.92
C LEU A 187 11.85 -8.85 -6.63
N ALA A 188 11.28 -9.20 -5.49
CA ALA A 188 12.00 -9.27 -4.22
C ALA A 188 13.15 -10.28 -4.28
N ASP A 189 12.92 -11.46 -4.87
CA ASP A 189 13.95 -12.48 -5.08
C ASP A 189 15.11 -11.94 -5.89
N LEU A 190 14.82 -11.28 -7.01
CA LEU A 190 15.83 -10.71 -7.90
C LEU A 190 16.62 -9.60 -7.20
N VAL A 191 15.95 -8.70 -6.47
CA VAL A 191 16.64 -7.65 -5.69
C VAL A 191 17.52 -8.27 -4.60
N GLY A 192 17.03 -9.29 -3.89
CA GLY A 192 17.82 -10.05 -2.91
C GLY A 192 19.08 -10.69 -3.53
N LEU A 193 18.92 -11.36 -4.66
CA LEU A 193 20.04 -11.95 -5.42
C LEU A 193 21.00 -10.91 -5.96
N LEU A 194 20.53 -9.73 -6.34
CA LEU A 194 21.40 -8.65 -6.80
C LEU A 194 22.31 -8.16 -5.66
N TYR A 195 21.75 -7.89 -4.48
CA TYR A 195 22.51 -7.48 -3.30
C TYR A 195 23.52 -8.55 -2.85
N LEU A 196 23.09 -9.81 -2.80
CA LEU A 196 23.96 -10.93 -2.43
C LEU A 196 25.00 -11.23 -3.52
N GLY A 197 24.63 -11.08 -4.78
CA GLY A 197 25.52 -11.21 -5.92
C GLY A 197 26.64 -10.16 -5.90
N GLU A 198 26.30 -8.92 -5.56
CA GLU A 198 27.29 -7.85 -5.36
C GLU A 198 28.20 -8.12 -4.16
N LEU A 199 27.64 -8.59 -3.03
CA LEU A 199 28.41 -8.99 -1.85
C LEU A 199 29.42 -10.11 -2.15
N PHE A 200 29.03 -11.10 -2.95
CA PHE A 200 29.82 -12.29 -3.28
C PHE A 200 30.41 -12.25 -4.71
N LYS A 201 30.58 -11.08 -5.31
CA LYS A 201 30.98 -10.90 -6.73
C LYS A 201 32.33 -11.49 -7.13
N THR A 202 33.15 -11.89 -6.16
CA THR A 202 34.43 -12.58 -6.38
C THR A 202 34.30 -14.11 -6.43
N THR A 203 33.11 -14.64 -6.15
CA THR A 203 32.79 -16.07 -6.21
C THR A 203 31.99 -16.40 -7.46
N ALA A 204 32.08 -17.65 -7.95
CA ALA A 204 31.32 -18.08 -9.12
C ALA A 204 29.79 -17.96 -8.92
N TYR A 205 29.29 -18.31 -7.73
CA TYR A 205 27.87 -18.20 -7.41
C TYR A 205 27.41 -16.75 -7.33
N GLY A 206 28.17 -15.86 -6.67
CA GLY A 206 27.79 -14.45 -6.59
C GLY A 206 27.79 -13.75 -7.95
N GLN A 207 28.72 -14.09 -8.83
CA GLN A 207 28.70 -13.61 -10.22
C GLN A 207 27.47 -14.10 -10.98
N GLU A 208 27.10 -15.37 -10.82
CA GLU A 208 25.88 -15.93 -11.43
C GLU A 208 24.62 -15.22 -10.90
N TRP A 209 24.48 -15.05 -9.59
CA TRP A 209 23.34 -14.34 -8.99
C TRP A 209 23.24 -12.90 -9.49
N ARG A 210 24.35 -12.18 -9.54
CA ARG A 210 24.40 -10.80 -10.03
C ARG A 210 23.96 -10.70 -11.49
N VAL A 211 24.54 -11.51 -12.37
CA VAL A 211 24.21 -11.50 -13.80
C VAL A 211 22.77 -11.90 -14.05
N PHE A 212 22.30 -12.96 -13.37
CA PHE A 212 20.92 -13.44 -13.47
C PHE A 212 19.93 -12.36 -13.01
N ALA A 213 20.13 -11.80 -11.81
CA ALA A 213 19.23 -10.82 -11.23
C ALA A 213 19.12 -9.55 -12.08
N LEU A 214 20.24 -9.04 -12.61
CA LEU A 214 20.23 -7.88 -13.50
C LEU A 214 19.42 -8.12 -14.77
N ALA A 215 19.68 -9.26 -15.43
CA ALA A 215 18.99 -9.58 -16.68
C ALA A 215 17.48 -9.76 -16.48
N GLU A 216 17.07 -10.43 -15.41
CA GLU A 216 15.66 -10.66 -15.13
C GLU A 216 14.96 -9.39 -14.60
N LEU A 217 15.61 -8.52 -13.83
CA LEU A 217 15.01 -7.23 -13.44
C LEU A 217 14.69 -6.39 -14.67
N GLU A 218 15.64 -6.21 -15.58
CA GLU A 218 15.46 -5.46 -16.83
C GLU A 218 14.30 -6.02 -17.67
N LYS A 219 14.15 -7.35 -17.67
CA LYS A 219 13.06 -8.03 -18.35
C LYS A 219 11.72 -7.83 -17.66
N GLU A 220 11.63 -7.88 -16.34
CA GLU A 220 10.36 -7.83 -15.61
C GLU A 220 9.76 -6.42 -15.53
N ILE A 221 10.57 -5.35 -15.52
CA ILE A 221 10.06 -3.97 -15.45
C ILE A 221 8.92 -3.69 -16.46
N PRO A 222 9.09 -3.88 -17.78
CA PRO A 222 8.02 -3.60 -18.74
C PRO A 222 6.82 -4.56 -18.65
N HIS A 223 6.92 -5.66 -17.90
CA HIS A 223 5.81 -6.60 -17.70
C HIS A 223 4.99 -6.29 -16.45
N GLN A 224 5.62 -5.76 -15.40
CA GLN A 224 4.98 -5.52 -14.11
C GLN A 224 4.64 -4.04 -13.89
N ILE A 225 5.28 -3.12 -14.62
CA ILE A 225 5.02 -1.69 -14.55
C ILE A 225 4.32 -1.23 -15.82
N ASN A 226 3.11 -0.71 -15.66
CA ASN A 226 2.28 -0.20 -16.76
C ASN A 226 2.91 1.06 -17.38
N ALA A 227 2.48 1.43 -18.59
CA ALA A 227 3.04 2.60 -19.28
C ALA A 227 2.76 3.93 -18.53
N ASP A 228 1.64 4.00 -17.80
CA ASP A 228 1.32 5.09 -16.87
C ASP A 228 2.16 5.10 -15.58
N GLY A 229 2.97 4.06 -15.35
CA GLY A 229 3.95 3.95 -14.28
C GLY A 229 3.42 3.40 -12.97
N LEU A 230 2.22 2.84 -12.91
CA LEU A 230 1.74 2.06 -11.76
C LEU A 230 2.12 0.59 -11.93
N ASP A 231 2.20 -0.15 -10.82
CA ASP A 231 2.34 -1.61 -10.92
C ASP A 231 1.01 -2.24 -11.35
N TYR A 232 1.11 -3.40 -11.97
CA TYR A 232 -0.02 -4.14 -12.52
C TYR A 232 -0.77 -5.02 -11.49
N GLU A 233 -0.34 -5.07 -10.23
CA GLU A 233 -0.99 -5.88 -9.18
C GLU A 233 -2.25 -5.22 -8.63
N SER A 234 -2.54 -3.99 -9.08
CA SER A 234 -3.78 -3.26 -8.78
C SER A 234 -3.93 -2.93 -7.30
N SER A 235 -2.81 -2.62 -6.62
CA SER A 235 -2.80 -2.13 -5.25
C SER A 235 -1.80 -0.98 -5.09
N LEU A 236 -2.23 0.13 -4.50
CA LEU A 236 -1.36 1.27 -4.24
C LEU A 236 -0.36 1.02 -3.09
N PRO A 237 -0.70 0.30 -2.00
CA PRO A 237 0.31 -0.15 -1.05
C PRO A 237 1.41 -1.03 -1.68
N TYR A 238 1.04 -1.98 -2.55
CA TYR A 238 2.03 -2.80 -3.26
C TYR A 238 2.84 -1.99 -4.29
N HIS A 239 2.26 -0.94 -4.90
CA HIS A 239 3.01 0.04 -5.67
C HIS A 239 4.16 0.65 -4.86
N GLY A 240 3.91 1.03 -3.61
CA GLY A 240 4.91 1.53 -2.68
C GLY A 240 6.02 0.51 -2.42
N LEU A 241 5.66 -0.73 -2.10
CA LEU A 241 6.63 -1.81 -1.86
C LEU A 241 7.50 -2.10 -3.09
N VAL A 242 6.89 -2.22 -4.27
CA VAL A 242 7.62 -2.45 -5.53
C VAL A 242 8.52 -1.27 -5.85
N THR A 243 8.05 -0.03 -5.67
CA THR A 243 8.88 1.17 -5.86
C THR A 243 10.07 1.16 -4.92
N GLU A 244 9.89 0.78 -3.65
CA GLU A 244 10.97 0.65 -2.68
C GLU A 244 12.04 -0.35 -3.15
N MET A 245 11.62 -1.54 -3.58
CA MET A 245 12.54 -2.58 -4.06
C MET A 245 13.37 -2.10 -5.26
N LEU A 246 12.73 -1.50 -6.25
CA LEU A 246 13.40 -1.02 -7.46
C LEU A 246 14.28 0.21 -7.19
N LEU A 247 13.86 1.10 -6.29
CA LEU A 247 14.67 2.23 -5.86
C LEU A 247 15.95 1.77 -5.18
N TYR A 248 15.88 0.81 -4.27
CA TYR A 248 17.05 0.27 -3.58
C TYR A 248 17.98 -0.50 -4.54
N ALA A 249 17.43 -1.23 -5.51
CA ALA A 249 18.23 -1.82 -6.59
C ALA A 249 18.99 -0.73 -7.39
N TYR A 250 18.31 0.36 -7.75
CA TYR A 250 18.93 1.48 -8.45
C TYR A 250 20.00 2.18 -7.60
N LEU A 251 19.76 2.38 -6.30
CA LEU A 251 20.76 2.91 -5.38
C LEU A 251 21.99 2.01 -5.29
N LEU A 252 21.84 0.69 -5.34
CA LEU A 252 22.97 -0.24 -5.38
C LEU A 252 23.80 -0.07 -6.66
N SER A 253 23.17 0.16 -7.82
CA SER A 253 23.88 0.34 -9.09
C SER A 253 24.78 1.59 -9.06
N ARG A 254 24.37 2.64 -8.34
CA ARG A 254 25.18 3.87 -8.14
C ARG A 254 26.53 3.63 -7.48
N HIS A 255 26.68 2.52 -6.75
CA HIS A 255 27.89 2.12 -6.05
C HIS A 255 28.55 0.87 -6.62
N SER A 256 28.10 0.42 -7.79
CA SER A 256 28.52 -0.81 -8.44
C SER A 256 29.05 -0.53 -9.85
N ASP A 257 29.66 -1.54 -10.48
CA ASP A 257 30.18 -1.49 -11.86
C ASP A 257 29.10 -1.82 -12.92
N PHE A 258 27.82 -1.59 -12.62
CA PHE A 258 26.71 -1.78 -13.56
C PHE A 258 25.74 -0.59 -13.50
N CYS A 259 24.98 -0.41 -14.57
CA CYS A 259 23.86 0.54 -14.65
C CYS A 259 22.62 -0.17 -15.18
N PHE A 260 21.46 0.34 -14.82
CA PHE A 260 20.19 -0.05 -15.43
C PHE A 260 19.96 0.72 -16.73
N THR A 261 19.07 0.20 -17.57
CA THR A 261 18.65 0.85 -18.81
C THR A 261 17.81 2.10 -18.57
N GLU A 262 17.66 2.93 -19.61
CA GLU A 262 16.75 4.08 -19.61
C GLU A 262 15.29 3.65 -19.37
N THR A 263 14.90 2.45 -19.81
CA THR A 263 13.56 1.90 -19.57
C THR A 263 13.31 1.67 -18.08
N PHE A 264 14.28 1.06 -17.38
CA PHE A 264 14.21 0.90 -15.93
C PHE A 264 14.12 2.25 -15.23
N GLU A 265 15.04 3.17 -15.55
CA GLU A 265 15.11 4.48 -14.90
C GLU A 265 13.82 5.30 -15.12
N THR A 266 13.32 5.32 -16.36
CA THR A 266 12.07 6.02 -16.69
C THR A 266 10.87 5.42 -15.95
N SER A 267 10.82 4.10 -15.82
CA SER A 267 9.76 3.41 -15.07
C SER A 267 9.81 3.80 -13.59
N LEU A 268 11.00 3.72 -12.97
CA LEU A 268 11.19 4.12 -11.57
C LEU A 268 10.83 5.60 -11.32
N GLN A 269 11.22 6.51 -12.23
CA GLN A 269 10.83 7.93 -12.14
C GLN A 269 9.31 8.12 -12.17
N ARG A 270 8.59 7.38 -13.04
CA ARG A 270 7.13 7.43 -13.10
C ARG A 270 6.47 6.86 -11.85
N MET A 271 6.98 5.75 -11.33
CA MET A 271 6.50 5.16 -10.08
C MET A 271 6.63 6.14 -8.90
N LEU A 272 7.80 6.78 -8.73
CA LEU A 272 8.02 7.81 -7.70
C LEU A 272 7.11 9.02 -7.86
N ALA A 273 6.86 9.45 -9.10
CA ALA A 273 5.89 10.50 -9.39
C ALA A 273 4.47 10.08 -9.03
N ASN A 274 4.10 8.82 -9.23
CA ASN A 274 2.79 8.28 -8.88
C ASN A 274 2.63 8.13 -7.36
N LEU A 275 3.65 7.70 -6.61
CA LEU A 275 3.63 7.80 -5.14
C LEU A 275 3.31 9.23 -4.69
N THR A 276 4.01 10.21 -5.26
CA THR A 276 3.75 11.63 -4.95
C THR A 276 2.29 12.03 -5.23
N ARG A 277 1.70 11.53 -6.32
CA ARG A 277 0.31 11.82 -6.68
C ARG A 277 -0.67 11.17 -5.72
N PHE A 278 -0.46 9.93 -5.32
CA PHE A 278 -1.40 9.18 -4.48
C PHE A 278 -1.20 9.36 -2.98
N THR A 279 -0.14 10.05 -2.56
CA THR A 279 0.06 10.48 -1.17
C THR A 279 -0.99 11.50 -0.74
N GLN A 280 -1.64 11.22 0.39
CA GLN A 280 -2.61 12.08 1.06
C GLN A 280 -1.91 13.16 1.89
N THR A 281 -2.67 14.10 2.44
CA THR A 281 -2.14 15.25 3.20
C THR A 281 -1.44 14.84 4.50
N ASP A 282 -1.83 13.72 5.09
CA ASP A 282 -1.20 13.10 6.26
C ASP A 282 0.11 12.36 5.92
N GLY A 283 0.42 12.20 4.64
CA GLY A 283 1.59 11.49 4.13
C GLY A 283 1.36 10.02 3.78
N ALA A 284 0.18 9.46 4.09
CA ALA A 284 -0.14 8.08 3.75
C ALA A 284 -0.59 7.96 2.28
N ILE A 285 -0.27 6.84 1.62
CA ILE A 285 -0.88 6.51 0.33
C ILE A 285 -2.30 5.97 0.53
N ILE A 286 -3.19 6.24 -0.43
CA ILE A 286 -4.58 5.73 -0.43
C ILE A 286 -4.55 4.19 -0.32
N PRO A 287 -5.35 3.58 0.58
CA PRO A 287 -5.33 2.13 0.83
C PRO A 287 -6.18 1.37 -0.19
N PHE A 288 -5.93 1.60 -1.48
CA PHE A 288 -6.64 0.94 -2.57
C PHE A 288 -6.02 -0.42 -2.90
N GLY A 289 -6.85 -1.47 -2.91
CA GLY A 289 -6.41 -2.86 -2.99
C GLY A 289 -5.79 -3.35 -1.68
N ASP A 290 -5.05 -4.46 -1.73
CA ASP A 290 -4.41 -5.01 -0.53
C ASP A 290 -3.27 -4.12 -0.01
N GLY A 291 -3.10 -4.04 1.29
CA GLY A 291 -1.92 -3.52 1.97
C GLY A 291 -1.60 -4.36 3.20
N ASP A 292 -0.34 -4.77 3.32
CA ASP A 292 0.11 -5.73 4.34
C ASP A 292 1.20 -5.21 5.29
N ASP A 293 1.35 -3.89 5.31
CA ASP A 293 2.39 -3.14 6.03
C ASP A 293 3.84 -3.51 5.63
N GLY A 294 3.99 -4.20 4.50
CA GLY A 294 5.26 -4.65 3.97
C GLY A 294 6.17 -3.48 3.58
N ARG A 295 7.43 -3.56 4.03
CA ARG A 295 8.53 -2.67 3.65
C ARG A 295 9.78 -3.48 3.44
N LEU A 296 10.59 -3.11 2.45
CA LEU A 296 11.91 -3.70 2.26
C LEU A 296 12.87 -3.28 3.38
N VAL A 297 12.85 -1.99 3.77
CA VAL A 297 13.71 -1.45 4.84
C VAL A 297 12.91 -0.49 5.72
N LYS A 298 13.07 -0.58 7.05
CA LYS A 298 12.50 0.39 8.01
C LYS A 298 13.62 1.11 8.78
N ILE A 299 14.12 2.23 8.25
CA ILE A 299 15.24 2.98 8.88
C ILE A 299 14.77 3.83 10.08
N TYR A 300 13.62 4.50 9.99
CA TYR A 300 13.09 5.37 11.06
C TYR A 300 11.75 4.89 11.64
N GLY A 301 11.28 3.71 11.25
CA GLY A 301 10.01 3.16 11.75
C GLY A 301 8.80 4.03 11.39
N ARG A 302 8.71 4.49 10.13
CA ARG A 302 7.55 5.23 9.62
C ARG A 302 6.28 4.39 9.69
N GLU A 303 5.14 5.09 9.70
CA GLU A 303 3.84 4.45 9.51
C GLU A 303 3.83 3.65 8.19
N PRO A 304 3.20 2.46 8.15
CA PRO A 304 3.40 1.53 7.04
C PRO A 304 3.05 2.08 5.64
N ARG A 305 2.07 2.97 5.54
CA ARG A 305 1.62 3.61 4.29
C ARG A 305 2.34 4.92 3.96
N ASP A 306 3.29 5.36 4.78
CA ASP A 306 4.08 6.56 4.54
C ASP A 306 5.34 6.24 3.71
N PHE A 307 5.30 6.64 2.43
CA PHE A 307 6.37 6.47 1.46
C PHE A 307 7.08 7.79 1.11
N ARG A 308 6.97 8.81 1.98
CA ARG A 308 7.63 10.10 1.74
C ARG A 308 9.15 9.98 1.72
N ASP A 309 9.73 9.01 2.41
CA ASP A 309 11.14 8.66 2.28
C ASP A 309 11.55 8.34 0.84
N LEU A 310 10.77 7.50 0.14
CA LEU A 310 11.05 7.12 -1.24
C LEU A 310 10.93 8.31 -2.19
N ILE A 311 9.85 9.09 -2.05
CA ILE A 311 9.61 10.31 -2.86
C ILE A 311 10.78 11.27 -2.69
N ALA A 312 11.25 11.44 -1.46
CA ALA A 312 12.35 12.34 -1.16
C ALA A 312 13.65 11.83 -1.80
N ILE A 313 14.01 10.55 -1.61
CA ILE A 313 15.20 9.95 -2.25
C ILE A 313 15.14 10.11 -3.77
N GLY A 314 13.97 9.86 -4.38
CA GLY A 314 13.72 10.09 -5.80
C GLY A 314 13.89 11.55 -6.23
N GLY A 315 13.46 12.50 -5.39
CA GLY A 315 13.67 13.94 -5.54
C GLY A 315 15.14 14.32 -5.70
N VAL A 316 16.00 13.76 -4.86
CA VAL A 316 17.46 13.98 -4.92
C VAL A 316 18.05 13.33 -6.15
N LEU A 317 17.67 12.09 -6.47
CA LEU A 317 18.22 11.32 -7.58
C LEU A 317 17.90 11.91 -8.95
N PHE A 318 16.65 12.34 -9.15
CA PHE A 318 16.12 12.72 -10.45
C PHE A 318 15.81 14.22 -10.57
N GLY A 319 16.14 15.01 -9.54
CA GLY A 319 15.91 16.45 -9.52
C GLY A 319 14.43 16.84 -9.55
N THR A 320 13.54 15.98 -9.02
CA THR A 320 12.11 16.29 -8.98
C THR A 320 11.79 17.29 -7.85
N PRO A 321 10.92 18.28 -8.08
CA PRO A 321 10.62 19.29 -7.06
C PRO A 321 10.04 18.67 -5.80
N ARG A 322 10.46 19.16 -4.64
CA ARG A 322 9.98 18.71 -3.33
C ARG A 322 8.52 19.12 -3.11
N PRO A 323 7.58 18.19 -2.90
CA PRO A 323 6.23 18.56 -2.49
C PRO A 323 6.24 19.25 -1.11
N SER A 324 5.44 20.31 -0.93
CA SER A 324 5.33 21.00 0.37
C SER A 324 4.77 20.11 1.48
N THR A 325 3.97 19.10 1.13
CA THR A 325 3.34 18.12 2.02
C THR A 325 4.30 17.07 2.60
N MET A 326 5.56 17.06 2.15
CA MET A 326 6.56 16.05 2.54
C MET A 326 6.96 16.08 4.01
N GLY A 327 6.77 17.22 4.70
CA GLY A 327 7.36 17.41 6.03
C GLY A 327 8.88 17.21 6.01
N SER A 328 9.44 16.78 7.13
CA SER A 328 10.86 16.43 7.28
C SER A 328 11.13 14.97 6.90
N VAL A 329 12.12 14.75 6.03
CA VAL A 329 12.52 13.40 5.60
C VAL A 329 14.03 13.20 5.83
N PRO A 330 14.43 12.59 6.95
CA PRO A 330 15.85 12.38 7.28
C PRO A 330 16.54 11.29 6.44
N GLU A 331 15.81 10.36 5.83
CA GLU A 331 16.39 9.21 5.13
C GLU A 331 17.32 9.66 4.00
N GLN A 332 17.00 10.78 3.37
CA GLN A 332 17.85 11.43 2.37
C GLN A 332 19.25 11.77 2.90
N LEU A 333 19.38 12.20 4.17
CA LEU A 333 20.67 12.48 4.79
C LEU A 333 21.48 11.20 4.98
N LEU A 334 20.84 10.07 5.21
CA LEU A 334 21.56 8.80 5.38
C LEU A 334 22.04 8.26 4.04
N VAL A 335 21.34 8.57 2.95
CA VAL A 335 21.66 8.10 1.60
C VAL A 335 22.59 9.07 0.85
N PHE A 336 22.44 10.39 1.04
CA PHE A 336 23.17 11.42 0.29
C PHE A 336 23.80 12.49 1.21
N GLU A 337 25.13 12.62 1.18
CA GLU A 337 25.86 13.66 1.93
C GLU A 337 25.70 15.06 1.34
N ALA A 338 26.23 15.33 0.15
CA ALA A 338 26.25 16.69 -0.42
C ALA A 338 24.90 17.13 -1.02
N GLN A 339 24.17 16.19 -1.63
CA GLN A 339 22.95 16.49 -2.40
C GLN A 339 21.72 16.76 -1.52
N HIS A 340 21.78 16.41 -0.23
CA HIS A 340 20.70 16.72 0.71
C HIS A 340 20.55 18.23 0.95
N ALA A 341 21.67 18.96 1.09
CA ALA A 341 21.61 20.41 1.32
C ALA A 341 20.92 21.13 0.15
N GLU A 342 21.30 20.77 -1.08
CA GLU A 342 20.72 21.29 -2.32
C GLU A 342 19.22 20.96 -2.42
N TYR A 343 18.81 19.74 -2.06
CA TYR A 343 17.40 19.36 -2.05
C TYR A 343 16.59 20.07 -0.96
N LYS A 344 17.16 20.30 0.23
CA LYS A 344 16.50 21.05 1.31
C LYS A 344 16.27 22.50 0.92
N GLU A 345 17.24 23.10 0.21
CA GLU A 345 17.17 24.45 -0.35
C GLU A 345 16.29 24.51 -1.62
N SER A 346 15.99 23.36 -2.25
CA SER A 346 15.08 23.31 -3.38
C SER A 346 13.70 23.85 -3.00
N LYS A 347 13.13 24.63 -3.92
CA LYS A 347 11.83 25.27 -3.71
C LYS A 347 10.76 24.20 -3.51
N ALA A 348 10.15 24.19 -2.33
CA ALA A 348 8.95 23.40 -2.10
C ALA A 348 7.86 23.84 -3.08
N VAL A 349 7.31 22.89 -3.82
CA VAL A 349 6.17 23.10 -4.70
C VAL A 349 4.95 22.59 -3.98
N GLU A 350 3.95 23.44 -3.81
CA GLU A 350 2.66 22.97 -3.35
C GLU A 350 2.06 22.07 -4.42
N PRO A 351 1.88 20.76 -4.15
CA PRO A 351 1.29 19.87 -5.12
C PRO A 351 -0.16 20.28 -5.31
N GLN A 352 -0.43 20.99 -6.42
CA GLN A 352 -1.79 21.30 -6.81
C GLN A 352 -2.45 20.00 -7.29
N PRO A 353 -3.55 19.54 -6.65
CA PRO A 353 -4.27 18.38 -7.13
C PRO A 353 -4.68 18.62 -8.59
N LYS A 354 -4.25 17.74 -9.48
CA LYS A 354 -4.61 17.81 -10.90
C LYS A 354 -5.47 16.61 -11.26
N SER A 355 -6.47 16.87 -12.08
CA SER A 355 -7.27 15.82 -12.66
C SER A 355 -6.43 15.05 -13.70
N PHE A 356 -6.56 13.74 -13.72
CA PHE A 356 -5.85 12.87 -14.67
C PHE A 356 -6.61 11.57 -14.90
N TYR A 357 -6.24 10.86 -15.97
CA TYR A 357 -6.66 9.50 -16.22
C TYR A 357 -5.46 8.65 -16.62
N TYR A 358 -5.30 7.52 -15.92
CA TYR A 358 -4.35 6.46 -16.20
C TYR A 358 -5.06 5.28 -16.86
N PRO A 359 -4.99 5.15 -18.20
CA PRO A 359 -5.79 4.17 -18.93
C PRO A 359 -5.34 2.72 -18.75
N ASP A 360 -4.04 2.47 -18.61
CA ASP A 360 -3.52 1.10 -18.43
C ASP A 360 -3.88 0.56 -17.04
N SER A 361 -3.87 1.43 -16.04
CA SER A 361 -4.18 1.09 -14.65
C SER A 361 -5.62 1.36 -14.24
N GLY A 362 -6.45 1.96 -15.10
CA GLY A 362 -7.86 2.23 -14.84
C GLY A 362 -8.13 3.15 -13.64
N ILE A 363 -7.29 4.16 -13.39
CA ILE A 363 -7.47 5.11 -12.28
C ILE A 363 -7.67 6.52 -12.81
N CYS A 364 -8.74 7.18 -12.36
CA CYS A 364 -9.03 8.57 -12.67
C CYS A 364 -8.95 9.41 -11.39
N ARG A 365 -8.46 10.64 -11.51
CA ARG A 365 -8.58 11.65 -10.46
C ARG A 365 -9.36 12.84 -10.99
N LEU A 366 -10.38 13.28 -10.25
CA LEU A 366 -11.11 14.52 -10.50
C LEU A 366 -10.76 15.51 -9.39
N CYS A 367 -10.50 16.77 -9.76
CA CYS A 367 -10.03 17.80 -8.83
C CYS A 367 -10.75 19.13 -9.07
N SER A 368 -11.17 19.75 -7.97
CA SER A 368 -11.57 21.15 -7.91
C SER A 368 -10.77 21.86 -6.80
N HIS A 369 -11.18 23.07 -6.43
CA HIS A 369 -10.52 23.83 -5.36
C HIS A 369 -10.61 23.10 -4.01
N ASP A 370 -11.80 22.60 -3.66
CA ASP A 370 -12.07 21.97 -2.38
C ASP A 370 -12.11 20.44 -2.45
N LEU A 371 -12.38 19.84 -3.61
CA LEU A 371 -12.59 18.40 -3.74
C LEU A 371 -11.48 17.71 -4.51
N LYS A 372 -11.07 16.54 -4.02
CA LYS A 372 -10.23 15.58 -4.73
C LYS A 372 -10.90 14.21 -4.68
N ILE A 373 -11.10 13.61 -5.84
CA ILE A 373 -11.76 12.32 -6.00
C ILE A 373 -10.81 11.38 -6.73
N ASP A 374 -10.54 10.21 -6.17
CA ASP A 374 -9.86 9.12 -6.86
C ASP A 374 -10.91 8.05 -7.19
N PHE A 375 -11.06 7.70 -8.46
CA PHE A 375 -12.06 6.79 -9.01
C PHE A 375 -11.37 5.60 -9.67
N PHE A 376 -11.85 4.40 -9.37
CA PHE A 376 -11.19 3.14 -9.71
C PHE A 376 -12.04 2.31 -10.67
N ALA A 377 -11.57 2.16 -11.91
CA ALA A 377 -12.19 1.38 -12.98
C ALA A 377 -11.20 0.35 -13.56
N ASN A 378 -10.41 -0.26 -12.70
CA ASN A 378 -9.35 -1.20 -13.09
C ASN A 378 -9.80 -2.66 -12.94
N SER A 379 -9.38 -3.48 -13.91
CA SER A 379 -9.67 -4.92 -13.91
C SER A 379 -8.87 -5.66 -12.84
N VAL A 380 -9.10 -6.97 -12.74
CA VAL A 380 -8.32 -7.86 -11.91
C VAL A 380 -6.85 -7.88 -12.36
N GLY A 381 -5.96 -7.41 -11.49
CA GLY A 381 -4.51 -7.31 -11.71
C GLY A 381 -3.78 -8.66 -11.83
N THR A 382 -2.46 -8.60 -11.97
CA THR A 382 -1.57 -9.78 -12.02
C THR A 382 -2.00 -10.78 -13.09
N ALA A 383 -2.19 -10.27 -14.31
CA ALA A 383 -2.71 -11.02 -15.46
C ALA A 383 -4.04 -11.78 -15.23
N GLY A 384 -4.77 -11.47 -14.16
CA GLY A 384 -6.12 -11.99 -13.88
C GLY A 384 -6.19 -12.93 -12.69
N LEU A 385 -5.09 -13.06 -11.94
CA LEU A 385 -5.05 -13.82 -10.70
C LEU A 385 -5.79 -13.10 -9.57
N GLY A 386 -5.64 -11.77 -9.47
CA GLY A 386 -6.32 -10.97 -8.46
C GLY A 386 -5.82 -11.19 -7.03
N ASN A 387 -4.51 -11.40 -6.87
CA ASN A 387 -3.88 -11.61 -5.56
C ASN A 387 -4.07 -10.44 -4.60
N HIS A 388 -4.06 -9.20 -5.12
CA HIS A 388 -4.16 -7.97 -4.31
C HIS A 388 -5.35 -7.08 -4.66
N LYS A 389 -6.26 -7.57 -5.51
CA LYS A 389 -7.44 -6.82 -5.98
C LYS A 389 -8.65 -7.10 -5.10
N HIS A 390 -9.48 -6.09 -4.89
CA HIS A 390 -10.79 -6.20 -4.25
C HIS A 390 -11.94 -6.09 -5.26
N ASN A 391 -13.17 -6.36 -4.83
CA ASN A 391 -14.39 -6.11 -5.59
C ASN A 391 -14.85 -4.65 -5.46
N ASP A 392 -13.96 -3.73 -5.76
CA ASP A 392 -14.08 -2.29 -5.59
C ASP A 392 -14.29 -1.55 -6.93
N ILE A 393 -14.71 -2.25 -7.98
CA ILE A 393 -14.81 -1.68 -9.33
C ILE A 393 -15.88 -0.58 -9.33
N LEU A 394 -15.54 0.56 -9.93
CA LEU A 394 -16.29 1.82 -9.92
C LEU A 394 -16.43 2.47 -8.52
N SER A 395 -15.66 2.02 -7.53
CA SER A 395 -15.52 2.71 -6.24
C SER A 395 -14.77 4.03 -6.41
N PHE A 396 -14.89 4.91 -5.42
CA PHE A 396 -14.14 6.16 -5.36
C PHE A 396 -13.86 6.57 -3.91
N THR A 397 -12.80 7.34 -3.69
CA THR A 397 -12.57 8.08 -2.45
C THR A 397 -12.87 9.55 -2.66
N LEU A 398 -13.34 10.24 -1.63
CA LEU A 398 -13.64 11.67 -1.66
C LEU A 398 -12.86 12.36 -0.54
N GLU A 399 -12.04 13.34 -0.90
CA GLU A 399 -11.37 14.24 0.02
C GLU A 399 -11.92 15.65 -0.15
N CYS A 400 -12.16 16.34 0.97
CA CYS A 400 -12.59 17.73 1.00
C CYS A 400 -11.59 18.55 1.80
N ARG A 401 -10.97 19.56 1.18
CA ARG A 401 -9.96 20.46 1.78
C ARG A 401 -8.85 19.70 2.51
N GLY A 402 -8.34 18.65 1.87
CA GLY A 402 -7.28 17.83 2.45
C GLY A 402 -7.73 16.82 3.50
N LYS A 403 -9.03 16.68 3.78
CA LYS A 403 -9.57 15.73 4.75
C LYS A 403 -10.37 14.60 4.07
N PRO A 404 -10.05 13.33 4.32
CA PRO A 404 -10.83 12.21 3.79
C PRO A 404 -12.28 12.25 4.29
N ILE A 405 -13.24 12.14 3.37
CA ILE A 405 -14.68 12.09 3.63
C ILE A 405 -15.21 10.68 3.35
N LEU A 406 -14.95 10.17 2.14
CA LEU A 406 -15.22 8.80 1.74
C LEU A 406 -13.90 8.07 1.53
N ILE A 407 -13.76 6.92 2.15
CA ILE A 407 -12.50 6.15 2.20
C ILE A 407 -12.70 4.74 1.64
N ASP A 408 -11.58 4.09 1.35
CA ASP A 408 -11.54 2.63 1.23
C ASP A 408 -11.32 2.01 2.63
N PRO A 409 -11.98 0.89 2.97
CA PRO A 409 -11.83 0.24 4.27
C PRO A 409 -10.46 -0.40 4.52
N GLY A 410 -9.62 -0.62 3.50
CA GLY A 410 -8.33 -1.29 3.63
C GLY A 410 -8.43 -2.83 3.63
N THR A 411 -7.45 -3.52 4.22
CA THR A 411 -7.24 -4.97 4.01
C THR A 411 -7.50 -5.86 5.22
N TYR A 412 -7.28 -5.35 6.42
CA TYR A 412 -7.32 -6.09 7.68
C TYR A 412 -6.25 -7.18 7.82
N VAL A 413 -6.53 -8.41 7.39
CA VAL A 413 -5.62 -9.57 7.57
C VAL A 413 -5.66 -10.46 6.35
N TYR A 414 -4.73 -11.42 6.29
CA TYR A 414 -4.72 -12.45 5.26
C TYR A 414 -5.28 -13.77 5.74
N SER A 415 -4.49 -14.51 6.53
CA SER A 415 -4.76 -15.92 6.80
C SER A 415 -5.42 -16.19 8.16
N ALA A 416 -5.23 -15.29 9.13
CA ALA A 416 -5.80 -15.42 10.48
C ALA A 416 -7.34 -15.37 10.53
N ASP A 417 -7.98 -14.70 9.56
CA ASP A 417 -9.44 -14.62 9.47
C ASP A 417 -9.90 -14.55 8.01
N GLU A 418 -10.27 -15.70 7.44
CA GLU A 418 -10.79 -15.81 6.08
C GLU A 418 -12.06 -14.97 5.87
N GLN A 419 -12.96 -14.92 6.87
CA GLN A 419 -14.21 -14.18 6.75
C GLN A 419 -13.95 -12.69 6.77
N GLY A 420 -13.12 -12.22 7.70
CA GLY A 420 -12.63 -10.84 7.75
C GLY A 420 -11.97 -10.44 6.43
N ARG A 421 -10.97 -11.20 5.97
CA ARG A 421 -10.33 -10.98 4.67
C ARG A 421 -11.34 -10.83 3.54
N ASN A 422 -12.26 -11.78 3.39
CA ASN A 422 -13.24 -11.77 2.29
C ASN A 422 -14.26 -10.63 2.43
N ARG A 423 -14.61 -10.23 3.66
CA ARG A 423 -15.44 -9.06 3.91
C ARG A 423 -14.78 -7.77 3.45
N PHE A 424 -13.51 -7.54 3.79
CA PHE A 424 -12.81 -6.31 3.42
C PHE A 424 -12.67 -6.12 1.92
N ARG A 425 -12.54 -7.22 1.14
CA ARG A 425 -12.45 -7.16 -0.32
C ARG A 425 -13.79 -7.31 -1.07
N SER A 426 -14.92 -7.32 -0.36
CA SER A 426 -16.25 -7.53 -0.96
C SER A 426 -16.84 -6.25 -1.52
N THR A 427 -17.72 -6.34 -2.52
CA THR A 427 -18.40 -5.18 -3.12
C THR A 427 -19.16 -4.33 -2.09
N LEU A 428 -19.72 -4.97 -1.06
CA LEU A 428 -20.44 -4.30 0.02
C LEU A 428 -19.53 -3.38 0.87
N SER A 429 -18.22 -3.61 0.86
CA SER A 429 -17.26 -2.85 1.66
C SER A 429 -16.68 -1.63 0.95
N HIS A 430 -17.04 -1.39 -0.32
CA HIS A 430 -16.52 -0.27 -1.11
C HIS A 430 -17.63 0.68 -1.55
N ASN A 431 -17.23 1.89 -1.96
CA ASN A 431 -18.12 2.98 -2.34
C ASN A 431 -18.76 2.76 -3.72
N THR A 432 -19.45 1.62 -3.92
CA THR A 432 -20.01 1.16 -5.19
C THR A 432 -21.35 0.44 -4.98
N VAL A 433 -21.88 -0.22 -6.01
CA VAL A 433 -23.20 -0.86 -6.01
C VAL A 433 -23.07 -2.39 -6.01
N THR A 434 -23.76 -3.03 -5.08
CA THR A 434 -23.96 -4.48 -5.05
C THR A 434 -25.30 -4.83 -5.71
N VAL A 435 -25.32 -5.87 -6.55
CA VAL A 435 -26.54 -6.35 -7.23
C VAL A 435 -26.89 -7.75 -6.73
N ASP A 436 -28.11 -7.91 -6.22
CA ASP A 436 -28.65 -9.16 -5.66
C ASP A 436 -27.75 -9.82 -4.60
N SER A 437 -27.00 -9.00 -3.86
CA SER A 437 -26.05 -9.45 -2.84
C SER A 437 -24.91 -10.34 -3.38
N TYR A 438 -24.60 -10.25 -4.67
CA TYR A 438 -23.45 -10.92 -5.29
C TYR A 438 -22.28 -9.97 -5.50
N GLU A 439 -21.09 -10.55 -5.50
CA GLU A 439 -19.85 -9.85 -5.82
C GLU A 439 -19.74 -9.47 -7.31
N GLN A 440 -19.03 -8.38 -7.61
CA GLN A 440 -18.64 -8.04 -8.98
C GLN A 440 -17.80 -9.15 -9.62
N ASN A 441 -16.77 -9.62 -8.91
CA ASN A 441 -16.00 -10.79 -9.25
C ASN A 441 -16.13 -11.89 -8.18
N ARG A 442 -16.32 -13.13 -8.60
CA ARG A 442 -16.44 -14.25 -7.65
C ARG A 442 -15.13 -14.51 -6.92
N MET A 443 -15.21 -14.56 -5.59
CA MET A 443 -14.15 -15.07 -4.73
C MET A 443 -14.13 -16.61 -4.79
N VAL A 444 -12.94 -17.22 -4.78
CA VAL A 444 -12.79 -18.67 -4.81
C VAL A 444 -12.50 -19.17 -3.39
N GLY A 445 -13.43 -19.93 -2.81
CA GLY A 445 -13.32 -20.40 -1.43
C GLY A 445 -12.02 -21.16 -1.15
N GLY A 446 -11.37 -20.86 -0.03
CA GLY A 446 -10.06 -21.41 0.35
C GLY A 446 -8.85 -20.84 -0.42
N LEU A 447 -9.05 -20.04 -1.47
CA LEU A 447 -7.98 -19.37 -2.21
C LEU A 447 -7.94 -17.87 -1.89
N LEU A 448 -7.34 -17.53 -0.75
CA LEU A 448 -7.33 -16.17 -0.18
C LEU A 448 -6.62 -15.10 -1.04
N PHE A 449 -5.94 -15.49 -2.12
CA PHE A 449 -5.22 -14.59 -3.02
C PHE A 449 -5.68 -14.77 -4.47
N MET A 450 -6.93 -15.18 -4.66
CA MET A 450 -7.51 -15.31 -5.99
C MET A 450 -8.87 -14.63 -6.07
N LEU A 451 -9.03 -13.80 -7.09
CA LEU A 451 -10.30 -13.21 -7.50
C LEU A 451 -10.51 -13.54 -8.97
N ARG A 452 -11.66 -14.14 -9.33
CA ARG A 452 -11.92 -14.43 -10.75
C ARG A 452 -11.97 -13.14 -11.55
N ARG A 453 -11.51 -13.14 -12.80
CA ARG A 453 -11.73 -12.00 -13.70
C ARG A 453 -13.10 -12.13 -14.39
N ASP A 454 -14.17 -11.95 -13.62
CA ASP A 454 -15.54 -11.94 -14.15
C ASP A 454 -15.87 -10.57 -14.78
N SER A 455 -15.30 -9.49 -14.23
CA SER A 455 -15.47 -8.10 -14.68
C SER A 455 -14.39 -7.63 -15.65
N ARG A 456 -14.81 -6.81 -16.61
CA ARG A 456 -14.00 -6.04 -17.56
C ARG A 456 -14.46 -4.59 -17.54
N PRO A 457 -14.00 -3.80 -16.56
CA PRO A 457 -14.37 -2.40 -16.50
C PRO A 457 -13.77 -1.62 -17.68
N GLU A 458 -14.49 -0.61 -18.12
CA GLU A 458 -14.08 0.28 -19.20
C GLU A 458 -14.43 1.73 -18.85
N VAL A 459 -13.46 2.65 -18.97
CA VAL A 459 -13.73 4.09 -18.94
C VAL A 459 -14.16 4.51 -20.34
N VAL A 460 -15.46 4.68 -20.55
CA VAL A 460 -16.06 5.02 -21.85
C VAL A 460 -15.93 6.51 -22.18
N GLN A 461 -15.78 7.36 -21.18
CA GLN A 461 -15.60 8.81 -21.36
C GLN A 461 -14.75 9.39 -20.24
N TRP A 462 -13.79 10.24 -20.61
CA TRP A 462 -12.99 11.06 -19.71
C TRP A 462 -12.86 12.47 -20.27
N GLU A 463 -13.21 13.47 -19.46
CA GLU A 463 -13.05 14.89 -19.79
C GLU A 463 -12.53 15.65 -18.58
N SER A 464 -11.62 16.58 -18.81
CA SER A 464 -11.17 17.54 -17.80
C SER A 464 -10.87 18.88 -18.43
N ASN A 465 -11.51 19.94 -17.94
CA ASN A 465 -11.34 21.31 -18.40
C ASN A 465 -11.54 22.31 -17.25
N GLU A 466 -11.57 23.61 -17.52
CA GLU A 466 -11.71 24.64 -16.48
C GLU A 466 -13.10 24.67 -15.80
N LEU A 467 -14.14 24.16 -16.47
CA LEU A 467 -15.53 24.18 -16.00
C LEU A 467 -15.90 22.91 -15.24
N HIS A 468 -15.47 21.74 -15.73
CA HIS A 468 -15.82 20.45 -15.15
C HIS A 468 -14.78 19.38 -15.38
N ASP A 469 -14.87 18.33 -14.56
CA ASP A 469 -14.32 17.01 -14.86
C ASP A 469 -15.49 16.02 -15.01
N LEU A 470 -15.35 15.05 -15.92
CA LEU A 470 -16.30 13.97 -16.12
C LEU A 470 -15.55 12.66 -16.33
N VAL A 471 -15.95 11.62 -15.61
CA VAL A 471 -15.64 10.24 -15.94
C VAL A 471 -16.94 9.46 -16.08
N VAL A 472 -17.02 8.63 -17.11
CA VAL A 472 -18.08 7.62 -17.27
C VAL A 472 -17.38 6.28 -17.45
N ALA A 473 -17.75 5.30 -16.64
CA ALA A 473 -17.20 3.96 -16.73
C ALA A 473 -18.28 2.89 -16.54
N GLU A 474 -18.07 1.74 -17.15
CA GLU A 474 -18.97 0.59 -17.11
C GLU A 474 -18.28 -0.61 -16.48
N ASN A 475 -19.07 -1.47 -15.85
CA ASN A 475 -18.66 -2.77 -15.34
C ASN A 475 -19.70 -3.82 -15.74
N ASP A 476 -19.22 -4.88 -16.37
CA ASP A 476 -20.00 -6.00 -16.88
C ASP A 476 -19.98 -7.23 -15.96
N GLY A 477 -19.44 -7.12 -14.74
CA GLY A 477 -19.27 -8.28 -13.84
C GLY A 477 -20.56 -9.06 -13.59
N TYR A 478 -21.71 -8.39 -13.56
CA TYR A 478 -23.03 -9.00 -13.36
C TYR A 478 -23.69 -9.49 -14.65
N CYS A 479 -23.07 -9.33 -15.83
CA CYS A 479 -23.57 -9.86 -17.10
C CYS A 479 -23.60 -11.40 -17.16
N ARG A 480 -23.04 -12.06 -16.14
CA ARG A 480 -23.09 -13.51 -15.93
C ARG A 480 -24.43 -14.02 -15.40
N PHE A 481 -25.33 -13.14 -14.94
CA PHE A 481 -26.66 -13.51 -14.47
C PHE A 481 -27.57 -13.95 -15.63
N ASP A 482 -28.68 -14.62 -15.29
CA ASP A 482 -29.71 -14.97 -16.27
C ASP A 482 -30.37 -13.72 -16.89
N ASP A 483 -30.50 -12.65 -16.08
CA ASP A 483 -30.78 -11.29 -16.56
C ASP A 483 -29.51 -10.44 -16.41
N PRO A 484 -28.70 -10.29 -17.48
CA PRO A 484 -27.43 -9.57 -17.44
C PRO A 484 -27.60 -8.12 -16.99
N VAL A 485 -26.85 -7.72 -15.95
CA VAL A 485 -26.85 -6.33 -15.45
C VAL A 485 -25.53 -5.65 -15.81
N ILE A 486 -25.62 -4.51 -16.50
CA ILE A 486 -24.48 -3.59 -16.67
C ILE A 486 -24.60 -2.50 -15.61
N HIS A 487 -23.52 -2.26 -14.87
CA HIS A 487 -23.39 -1.11 -13.98
C HIS A 487 -22.57 -0.03 -14.66
N ARG A 488 -23.18 1.10 -15.00
CA ARG A 488 -22.50 2.30 -15.48
C ARG A 488 -22.50 3.34 -14.37
N ARG A 489 -21.34 3.93 -14.09
CA ARG A 489 -21.19 5.04 -13.16
C ARG A 489 -20.60 6.25 -13.87
N SER A 490 -21.20 7.41 -13.61
CA SER A 490 -20.69 8.71 -14.04
C SER A 490 -20.40 9.60 -12.85
N LEU A 491 -19.19 10.15 -12.78
CA LEU A 491 -18.82 11.19 -11.83
C LEU A 491 -18.62 12.49 -12.60
N PHE A 492 -19.41 13.50 -12.27
CA PHE A 492 -19.31 14.86 -12.84
C PHE A 492 -18.99 15.85 -11.74
N LEU A 493 -17.81 16.47 -11.81
CA LEU A 493 -17.37 17.48 -10.86
C LEU A 493 -17.48 18.87 -11.48
N HIS A 494 -18.44 19.66 -11.01
CA HIS A 494 -18.63 21.03 -11.46
C HIS A 494 -17.71 22.00 -10.69
N LYS A 495 -16.70 22.57 -11.36
CA LYS A 495 -15.63 23.34 -10.68
C LYS A 495 -16.10 24.68 -10.15
N ALA A 496 -17.12 25.30 -10.73
CA ALA A 496 -17.61 26.57 -10.21
C ALA A 496 -18.41 26.42 -8.91
N THR A 497 -19.26 25.39 -8.81
CA THR A 497 -20.10 25.16 -7.61
C THR A 497 -19.47 24.19 -6.61
N GLN A 498 -18.35 23.54 -6.94
CA GLN A 498 -17.72 22.49 -6.13
C GLN A 498 -18.67 21.31 -5.85
N VAL A 499 -19.63 21.04 -6.74
CA VAL A 499 -20.57 19.93 -6.61
C VAL A 499 -20.06 18.74 -7.41
N LEU A 500 -19.89 17.60 -6.73
CA LEU A 500 -19.71 16.30 -7.35
C LEU A 500 -21.07 15.63 -7.50
N LEU A 501 -21.45 15.29 -8.72
CA LEU A 501 -22.60 14.43 -9.01
C LEU A 501 -22.10 13.01 -9.30
N VAL A 502 -22.68 12.03 -8.62
CA VAL A 502 -22.44 10.59 -8.82
C VAL A 502 -23.74 9.99 -9.34
N ARG A 503 -23.73 9.58 -10.60
CA ARG A 503 -24.87 8.94 -11.26
C ARG A 503 -24.55 7.47 -11.48
N ASP A 504 -25.40 6.60 -10.96
CA ASP A 504 -25.35 5.16 -11.18
C ASP A 504 -26.50 4.73 -12.06
N GLU A 505 -26.21 4.08 -13.17
CA GLU A 505 -27.18 3.49 -14.08
C GLU A 505 -27.02 1.96 -14.08
N LEU A 506 -28.07 1.26 -13.67
CA LEU A 506 -28.13 -0.20 -13.64
C LEU A 506 -29.05 -0.64 -14.77
N ILE A 507 -28.49 -1.32 -15.77
CA ILE A 507 -29.16 -1.62 -17.04
C ILE A 507 -29.40 -3.14 -17.13
N ALA A 508 -30.67 -3.54 -17.07
CA ALA A 508 -31.17 -4.91 -17.29
C ALA A 508 -32.68 -4.88 -17.61
N GLN A 509 -33.35 -6.03 -17.68
CA GLN A 509 -34.78 -6.12 -18.02
C GLN A 509 -35.70 -6.44 -16.83
N GLY A 510 -35.16 -7.04 -15.78
CA GLY A 510 -35.87 -7.65 -14.67
C GLY A 510 -35.84 -6.84 -13.39
N SER A 511 -36.29 -7.48 -12.30
CA SER A 511 -36.26 -6.89 -10.97
C SER A 511 -35.05 -7.36 -10.19
N HIS A 512 -34.29 -6.42 -9.65
CA HIS A 512 -33.09 -6.68 -8.86
C HIS A 512 -33.12 -5.92 -7.53
N ARG A 513 -32.39 -6.44 -6.56
CA ARG A 513 -32.01 -5.72 -5.34
C ARG A 513 -30.70 -4.98 -5.59
N LEU A 514 -30.68 -3.70 -5.24
CA LEU A 514 -29.53 -2.81 -5.37
C LEU A 514 -29.15 -2.29 -3.98
N ASP A 515 -27.90 -2.46 -3.59
CA ASP A 515 -27.35 -1.94 -2.33
C ASP A 515 -26.18 -0.98 -2.67
N PHE A 516 -26.38 0.31 -2.39
CA PHE A 516 -25.41 1.40 -2.57
C PHE A 516 -24.71 1.66 -1.24
N ASN A 517 -23.38 1.79 -1.24
CA ASN A 517 -22.62 2.03 -0.01
C ASN A 517 -21.71 3.26 -0.15
N PHE A 518 -21.58 4.02 0.93
CA PHE A 518 -20.62 5.11 1.07
C PHE A 518 -19.98 5.04 2.46
N HIS A 519 -18.69 4.70 2.50
CA HIS A 519 -17.90 4.40 3.68
C HIS A 519 -17.13 5.63 4.12
N CYS A 520 -17.35 6.01 5.37
CA CYS A 520 -16.57 6.99 6.09
C CYS A 520 -15.69 6.27 7.11
N ASP A 521 -14.58 6.90 7.48
CA ASP A 521 -13.81 6.48 8.65
C ASP A 521 -14.57 6.86 9.94
N ARG A 522 -13.99 7.72 10.78
CA ARG A 522 -14.67 8.33 11.92
C ARG A 522 -15.26 9.67 11.50
N ALA A 523 -16.59 9.73 11.50
CA ALA A 523 -17.31 10.93 11.11
C ALA A 523 -18.58 11.13 11.94
N ARG A 524 -18.89 12.38 12.24
CA ARG A 524 -20.21 12.78 12.70
C ARG A 524 -21.17 12.85 11.51
N ILE A 525 -22.16 11.96 11.50
CA ILE A 525 -23.24 11.97 10.52
C ILE A 525 -24.47 12.66 11.10
N THR A 526 -24.99 13.67 10.40
CA THR A 526 -26.23 14.37 10.79
C THR A 526 -27.26 14.30 9.67
N LEU A 527 -28.40 13.64 9.91
CA LEU A 527 -29.53 13.67 9.00
C LEU A 527 -30.24 15.03 9.10
N LEU A 528 -30.16 15.84 8.05
CA LEU A 528 -30.81 17.15 8.00
C LEU A 528 -32.25 17.03 7.50
N HIS A 529 -32.45 16.21 6.47
CA HIS A 529 -33.74 15.81 5.89
C HIS A 529 -33.66 14.35 5.43
N HIS A 530 -34.79 13.75 5.02
CA HIS A 530 -34.85 12.35 4.58
C HIS A 530 -33.88 11.98 3.45
N ASP A 531 -33.45 12.96 2.67
CA ASP A 531 -32.65 12.86 1.45
C ASP A 531 -31.35 13.68 1.52
N LEU A 532 -31.05 14.29 2.69
CA LEU A 532 -29.90 15.17 2.88
C LEU A 532 -29.16 14.85 4.18
N ILE A 533 -27.91 14.43 4.03
CA ILE A 533 -27.02 14.01 5.11
C ILE A 533 -25.81 14.93 5.14
N ARG A 534 -25.43 15.39 6.34
CA ARG A 534 -24.15 16.06 6.56
C ARG A 534 -23.12 15.07 7.07
N LEU A 535 -21.97 15.02 6.39
CA LEU A 535 -20.79 14.24 6.74
C LEU A 535 -19.72 15.19 7.27
N GLN A 536 -19.26 14.96 8.50
CA GLN A 536 -18.18 15.74 9.09
C GLN A 536 -17.16 14.80 9.74
N PRO A 537 -15.93 14.69 9.23
CA PRO A 537 -14.86 13.93 9.88
C PRO A 537 -14.62 14.45 11.31
N ASP A 538 -14.24 13.54 12.22
CA ASP A 538 -14.05 13.87 13.63
C ASP A 538 -12.91 14.89 13.88
N ASP A 539 -11.96 14.98 12.94
CA ASP A 539 -10.72 15.75 13.07
C ASP A 539 -10.72 17.09 12.30
N GLY A 540 -11.89 17.57 11.84
CA GLY A 540 -11.93 18.71 10.91
C GLY A 540 -13.17 19.62 10.96
N GLU A 541 -12.97 20.84 10.47
CA GLU A 541 -14.03 21.79 10.10
C GLU A 541 -14.64 21.47 8.72
N ALA A 542 -13.96 20.65 7.90
CA ALA A 542 -14.45 20.21 6.62
C ALA A 542 -15.75 19.40 6.81
N SER A 543 -16.80 19.75 6.08
CA SER A 543 -18.01 18.94 6.03
C SER A 543 -18.58 18.92 4.63
N VAL A 544 -19.21 17.82 4.27
CA VAL A 544 -19.82 17.59 2.96
C VAL A 544 -21.29 17.30 3.17
N LEU A 545 -22.14 17.95 2.38
CA LEU A 545 -23.54 17.58 2.23
C LEU A 545 -23.64 16.50 1.15
N MET A 546 -24.23 15.37 1.51
CA MET A 546 -24.63 14.30 0.60
C MET A 546 -26.14 14.36 0.42
N SER A 547 -26.60 14.54 -0.82
CA SER A 547 -28.01 14.47 -1.18
C SER A 547 -28.30 13.25 -2.05
N CYS A 548 -29.39 12.53 -1.77
CA CYS A 548 -29.92 11.48 -2.63
C CYS A 548 -31.12 12.01 -3.42
N CYS A 549 -30.98 12.13 -4.73
CA CYS A 549 -32.04 12.66 -5.59
C CYS A 549 -33.03 11.57 -6.06
N GLU A 550 -32.98 10.36 -5.51
CA GLU A 550 -33.84 9.23 -5.89
C GLU A 550 -34.70 8.75 -4.71
N SER A 551 -36.00 9.06 -4.80
CA SER A 551 -36.99 8.75 -3.75
C SER A 551 -37.24 7.26 -3.51
N ARG A 552 -36.89 6.39 -4.47
CA ARG A 552 -37.04 4.93 -4.34
C ARG A 552 -35.95 4.29 -3.49
N LEU A 553 -34.90 5.02 -3.12
CA LEU A 553 -33.84 4.52 -2.25
C LEU A 553 -34.19 4.76 -0.78
N GLU A 554 -34.17 3.69 -0.01
CA GLU A 554 -34.24 3.78 1.45
C GLU A 554 -32.82 4.02 1.97
N LEU A 555 -32.57 5.24 2.47
CA LEU A 555 -31.30 5.59 3.09
C LEU A 555 -31.22 5.05 4.52
N GLY A 556 -30.07 4.48 4.85
CA GLY A 556 -29.73 3.97 6.17
C GLY A 556 -28.34 4.41 6.59
N ILE A 557 -28.08 4.36 7.89
CA ILE A 557 -26.74 4.53 8.47
C ILE A 557 -26.47 3.28 9.28
N SER A 558 -25.32 2.66 9.04
CA SER A 558 -24.84 1.53 9.82
C SER A 558 -23.34 1.65 10.07
N THR A 559 -22.77 0.65 10.75
CA THR A 559 -21.34 0.59 11.05
C THR A 559 -20.67 -0.45 10.19
N ASN A 560 -19.48 -0.15 9.67
CA ASN A 560 -18.58 -1.15 9.08
C ASN A 560 -17.24 -1.15 9.81
N LEU A 561 -16.32 -2.04 9.43
CA LEU A 561 -14.94 -2.02 9.91
C LEU A 561 -14.05 -1.27 8.92
N VAL A 562 -13.07 -0.56 9.46
CA VAL A 562 -11.99 0.10 8.72
C VAL A 562 -10.68 -0.44 9.27
N SER A 563 -9.72 -0.69 8.38
CA SER A 563 -8.39 -1.20 8.67
C SER A 563 -7.34 -0.22 8.15
N PRO A 564 -6.78 0.64 9.02
CA PRO A 564 -5.77 1.61 8.62
C PRO A 564 -4.38 0.99 8.37
N SER A 565 -4.15 -0.19 8.95
CA SER A 565 -2.92 -0.98 8.90
C SER A 565 -3.24 -2.47 9.15
N TYR A 566 -2.30 -3.35 8.80
CA TYR A 566 -2.49 -4.78 8.89
C TYR A 566 -2.71 -5.25 10.34
N GLY A 567 -3.68 -6.14 10.54
CA GLY A 567 -4.08 -6.67 11.85
C GLY A 567 -4.84 -5.70 12.75
N VAL A 568 -5.07 -4.45 12.32
CA VAL A 568 -5.82 -3.43 13.07
C VAL A 568 -7.17 -3.17 12.42
N THR A 569 -8.21 -3.09 13.24
CA THR A 569 -9.53 -2.59 12.83
C THR A 569 -10.14 -1.67 13.86
N HIS A 570 -10.94 -0.73 13.41
CA HIS A 570 -11.89 0.01 14.25
C HIS A 570 -13.23 0.19 13.53
N ALA A 571 -14.25 0.62 14.27
CA ALA A 571 -15.56 0.90 13.70
C ALA A 571 -15.51 2.18 12.85
N GLY A 572 -15.89 2.06 11.58
CA GLY A 572 -16.25 3.15 10.69
C GLY A 572 -17.76 3.23 10.47
N ILE A 573 -18.19 4.19 9.67
CA ILE A 573 -19.61 4.44 9.38
C ILE A 573 -19.87 4.21 7.90
N VAL A 574 -21.01 3.60 7.58
CA VAL A 574 -21.46 3.44 6.20
C VAL A 574 -22.87 3.99 6.03
N ILE A 575 -23.04 4.78 4.98
CA ILE A 575 -24.34 5.24 4.51
C ILE A 575 -24.78 4.27 3.42
N THR A 576 -25.96 3.70 3.58
CA THR A 576 -26.50 2.68 2.68
C THR A 576 -27.72 3.22 1.96
N GLY A 577 -27.87 2.93 0.68
CA GLY A 577 -29.13 3.09 -0.05
C GLY A 577 -29.59 1.74 -0.56
N CYS A 578 -30.82 1.32 -0.26
CA CYS A 578 -31.36 0.05 -0.75
C CYS A 578 -32.61 0.27 -1.60
N ALA A 579 -32.71 -0.45 -2.71
CA ALA A 579 -33.93 -0.55 -3.50
C ALA A 579 -34.11 -1.95 -4.08
N LYS A 580 -35.35 -2.45 -4.09
CA LYS A 580 -35.76 -3.56 -4.95
C LYS A 580 -36.68 -3.01 -6.04
N THR A 581 -36.21 -3.01 -7.28
CA THR A 581 -36.86 -2.28 -8.38
C THR A 581 -36.71 -3.02 -9.69
N MET A 582 -37.55 -2.68 -10.68
CA MET A 582 -37.33 -3.02 -12.08
C MET A 582 -36.19 -2.17 -12.66
N LEU A 583 -35.39 -2.76 -13.54
CA LEU A 583 -34.35 -2.07 -14.32
C LEU A 583 -34.88 -1.69 -15.73
N PRO A 584 -34.34 -0.63 -16.37
CA PRO A 584 -33.22 0.20 -15.93
C PRO A 584 -33.56 1.09 -14.73
N PHE A 585 -32.57 1.29 -13.87
CA PHE A 585 -32.68 2.16 -12.69
C PHE A 585 -31.52 3.16 -12.68
N THR A 586 -31.82 4.39 -12.30
CA THR A 586 -30.82 5.45 -12.14
C THR A 586 -30.89 6.01 -10.73
N ALA A 587 -29.76 6.03 -10.03
CA ALA A 587 -29.59 6.77 -8.79
C ALA A 587 -28.66 7.96 -9.03
N LEU A 588 -28.98 9.09 -8.41
CA LEU A 588 -28.16 10.29 -8.46
C LEU A 588 -27.88 10.76 -7.03
N PHE A 589 -26.60 10.86 -6.69
CA PHE A 589 -26.11 11.44 -5.45
C PHE A 589 -25.34 12.72 -5.74
N ALA A 590 -25.47 13.71 -4.88
CA ALA A 590 -24.69 14.95 -4.96
C ALA A 590 -23.87 15.13 -3.68
N PHE A 591 -22.59 15.45 -3.83
CA PHE A 591 -21.66 15.75 -2.74
C PHE A 591 -21.16 17.19 -2.89
N MET A 592 -21.27 17.98 -1.83
CA MET A 592 -20.96 19.40 -1.86
C MET A 592 -20.26 19.85 -0.56
N PRO A 593 -19.11 20.52 -0.62
CA PRO A 593 -18.49 21.14 0.55
C PRO A 593 -19.43 22.14 1.21
N MET A 594 -19.51 22.11 2.54
CA MET A 594 -20.16 23.18 3.28
C MET A 594 -19.23 24.38 3.43
N MET A 595 -19.71 25.54 2.98
CA MET A 595 -19.18 26.84 3.37
C MET A 595 -19.83 27.27 4.69
N HIS A 596 -19.14 28.04 5.52
CA HIS A 596 -19.72 28.62 6.74
C HIS A 596 -20.78 29.69 6.41
N SER A 597 -21.95 29.30 5.87
CA SER A 597 -23.27 29.97 5.96
C SER A 597 -24.21 29.45 4.87
N ASP A 598 -25.43 29.11 5.31
CA ASP A 598 -26.69 28.93 4.57
C ASP A 598 -26.92 27.69 3.69
N ALA A 599 -27.73 26.77 4.25
CA ALA A 599 -28.35 25.65 3.54
C ALA A 599 -29.35 26.07 2.43
N ALA A 600 -29.67 27.36 2.30
CA ALA A 600 -30.67 27.88 1.36
C ALA A 600 -30.23 27.79 -0.12
N ASP A 601 -28.92 27.67 -0.39
CA ASP A 601 -28.35 27.64 -1.75
C ASP A 601 -28.04 26.20 -2.27
N VAL A 602 -28.15 25.18 -1.40
CA VAL A 602 -27.78 23.79 -1.73
C VAL A 602 -28.55 23.26 -2.95
N GLY A 603 -29.86 23.47 -2.96
CA GLY A 603 -30.72 23.00 -4.05
C GLY A 603 -30.44 23.69 -5.38
N GLU A 604 -30.10 24.98 -5.36
CA GLU A 604 -29.76 25.74 -6.57
C GLU A 604 -28.41 25.32 -7.14
N GLN A 605 -27.40 25.12 -6.29
CA GLN A 605 -26.07 24.64 -6.69
C GLN A 605 -26.14 23.22 -7.29
N ILE A 606 -26.90 22.31 -6.68
CA ILE A 606 -27.16 20.97 -7.24
C ILE A 606 -27.88 21.08 -8.59
N ALA A 607 -28.92 21.91 -8.69
CA ALA A 607 -29.64 22.11 -9.94
C ALA A 607 -28.76 22.72 -11.05
N ALA A 608 -27.84 23.62 -10.70
CA ALA A 608 -26.87 24.19 -11.63
C ALA A 608 -25.90 23.13 -12.14
N ALA A 609 -25.32 22.31 -11.26
CA ALA A 609 -24.45 21.20 -11.64
C ALA A 609 -25.18 20.19 -12.54
N ARG A 610 -26.44 19.88 -12.23
CA ARG A 610 -27.29 18.99 -13.05
C ARG A 610 -27.53 19.53 -14.45
N ARG A 611 -27.86 20.83 -14.57
CA ARG A 611 -28.00 21.48 -15.89
C ARG A 611 -26.70 21.43 -16.69
N ALA A 612 -25.55 21.62 -16.03
CA ALA A 612 -24.24 21.53 -16.66
C ALA A 612 -23.91 20.10 -17.13
N ALA A 613 -24.24 19.10 -16.31
CA ALA A 613 -24.09 17.67 -16.64
C ALA A 613 -25.12 17.16 -17.66
N GLN A 614 -26.18 17.93 -17.92
CA GLN A 614 -27.35 17.53 -18.71
C GLN A 614 -28.10 16.32 -18.10
N TRP A 615 -28.21 16.26 -16.76
CA TRP A 615 -28.82 15.17 -15.96
C TRP A 615 -30.09 15.56 -15.19
#